data_AF-A0A1Y5D6I2-F1
#
_entry.id   AF-A0A1Y5D6I2-F1
#
_cell.length_a   1.000
_cell.length_b   1.000
_cell.length_c   1.000
_cell.angle_alpha   90.00
_cell.angle_beta   90.00
_cell.angle_gamma   90.00
#
_symmetry.space_group_name_H-M   'P 1'
#
loop_
_entity.id
_entity.type
_entity.pdbx_description
1 polymer ?
#
loop_
_entity_poly.entity_id
_entity_poly.type
_entity_poly.pdbx_seq_one_letter_code
_entity_poly.pdbx_strand_id
1 'polypeptide(L)'
;MIAGIVLAAGKGTRFGGDKMLHPVQSHNGEILPMGLLSALSLKPWVDEVICVVRAQDTALITLYEQHGFKIHISEYFELGLSASLVAGIQ
;
A
#
# COMPACT_ATOMS: atom_id res chain seq x y z
N MET A 1 11.13 6.15 -17.14
CA MET A 1 10.81 6.04 -15.71
C MET A 1 9.46 5.35 -15.60
N ILE A 2 9.40 4.24 -14.87
CA ILE A 2 8.20 3.43 -14.64
C ILE A 2 7.92 3.50 -13.14
N ALA A 3 6.74 3.95 -12.76
CA ALA A 3 6.28 3.96 -11.37
C ALA A 3 5.27 2.82 -11.15
N GLY A 4 5.49 2.05 -10.10
CA GLY A 4 4.52 1.06 -9.61
C GLY A 4 3.65 1.68 -8.52
N ILE A 5 2.34 1.49 -8.57
CA ILE A 5 1.41 2.04 -7.59
C ILE A 5 0.75 0.91 -6.81
N VAL A 6 0.90 0.93 -5.47
CA VAL A 6 0.19 0.05 -4.55
C VAL A 6 -1.01 0.79 -3.99
N LEU A 7 -2.22 0.41 -4.43
CA LEU A 7 -3.47 0.99 -3.99
C LEU A 7 -3.92 0.35 -2.67
N ALA A 8 -3.49 0.93 -1.54
CA ALA A 8 -3.69 0.42 -0.20
C ALA A 8 -4.70 1.22 0.66
N ALA A 9 -5.38 2.20 0.08
CA ALA A 9 -6.33 3.06 0.80
C ALA A 9 -7.75 2.45 0.95
N GLY A 10 -7.96 1.20 0.54
CA GLY A 10 -9.26 0.56 0.58
C GLY A 10 -9.77 0.33 2.01
N LYS A 11 -11.07 0.53 2.26
CA LYS A 11 -11.69 0.40 3.59
C LYS A 11 -11.56 -0.96 4.27
N GLY A 12 -11.32 -2.04 3.51
CA GLY A 12 -11.16 -3.37 4.07
C GLY A 12 -12.33 -3.84 4.95
N THR A 13 -13.57 -3.37 4.72
CA THR A 13 -14.71 -3.57 5.65
C THR A 13 -15.03 -5.02 5.96
N ARG A 14 -14.76 -5.94 5.01
CA ARG A 14 -14.92 -7.39 5.21
C ARG A 14 -13.81 -8.02 6.06
N PHE A 15 -12.73 -7.30 6.29
CA PHE A 15 -11.54 -7.69 7.07
C PHE A 15 -11.38 -6.86 8.35
N GLY A 16 -12.40 -6.09 8.74
CA GLY A 16 -12.33 -5.22 9.92
C GLY A 16 -11.48 -3.96 9.75
N GLY A 17 -11.01 -3.65 8.54
CA GLY A 17 -10.26 -2.42 8.24
C GLY A 17 -8.75 -2.59 8.03
N ASP A 18 -8.14 -3.61 8.63
CA ASP A 18 -6.68 -3.76 8.72
C ASP A 18 -6.08 -4.82 7.79
N LYS A 19 -6.74 -5.10 6.65
CA LYS A 19 -6.29 -6.13 5.70
C LYS A 19 -4.83 -5.99 5.30
N MET A 20 -4.34 -4.75 5.10
CA MET A 20 -2.96 -4.51 4.65
C MET A 20 -1.92 -4.80 5.73
N LEU A 21 -2.31 -4.83 7.00
CA LEU A 21 -1.47 -5.23 8.12
C LEU A 21 -1.59 -6.73 8.43
N HIS A 22 -2.51 -7.44 7.79
CA HIS A 22 -2.68 -8.87 7.99
C HIS A 22 -1.41 -9.62 7.58
N PRO A 23 -0.86 -10.50 8.44
CA PRO A 23 0.33 -11.28 8.12
C PRO A 23 0.03 -12.29 7.00
N VAL A 24 0.92 -12.38 6.03
CA VAL A 24 0.87 -13.34 4.92
C VAL A 24 2.25 -13.96 4.76
N GLN A 25 2.28 -15.27 4.48
CA GLN A 25 3.53 -15.97 4.19
C GLN A 25 3.99 -15.66 2.76
N SER A 26 5.22 -15.16 2.62
CA SER A 26 5.88 -14.95 1.34
C SER A 26 6.47 -16.27 0.80
N HIS A 27 6.92 -16.24 -0.46
CA HIS A 27 7.49 -17.42 -1.14
C HIS A 27 8.75 -17.98 -0.45
N ASN A 28 9.55 -17.14 0.21
CA ASN A 28 10.73 -17.55 0.98
C ASN A 28 10.38 -18.01 2.42
N GLY A 29 9.10 -18.07 2.78
CA GLY A 29 8.63 -18.54 4.09
C GLY A 29 8.56 -17.46 5.18
N GLU A 30 8.97 -16.23 4.90
CA GLU A 30 8.83 -15.10 5.83
C GLU A 30 7.36 -14.72 6.00
N ILE A 31 7.00 -14.19 7.16
CA ILE A 31 5.65 -13.70 7.45
C ILE A 31 5.71 -12.17 7.45
N LEU A 32 5.04 -11.55 6.49
CA LEU A 32 5.04 -10.10 6.30
C LEU A 32 3.61 -9.56 6.20
N PRO A 33 3.36 -8.31 6.62
CA PRO A 33 2.11 -7.63 6.33
C PRO A 33 1.80 -7.62 4.82
N MET A 34 0.56 -7.91 4.43
CA MET A 34 0.13 -8.01 3.03
C MET A 34 0.49 -6.78 2.19
N GLY A 35 0.35 -5.58 2.76
CA GLY A 35 0.69 -4.33 2.08
C GLY A 35 2.18 -4.22 1.79
N LEU A 36 3.02 -4.52 2.79
CA LEU A 36 4.49 -4.52 2.63
C LEU A 36 4.94 -5.56 1.61
N LEU A 37 4.41 -6.79 1.69
CA LEU A 37 4.74 -7.85 0.73
C LEU A 37 4.40 -7.42 -0.71
N SER A 38 3.28 -6.72 -0.90
CA SER A 38 2.87 -6.21 -2.22
C SER A 38 3.86 -5.17 -2.76
N ALA A 39 4.30 -4.22 -1.93
CA ALA A 39 5.27 -3.19 -2.31
C ALA A 39 6.65 -3.79 -2.61
N LEU A 40 7.13 -4.70 -1.76
CA LEU A 40 8.41 -5.40 -1.94
C LEU A 40 8.41 -6.25 -3.21
N SER A 41 7.29 -6.89 -3.54
CA SER A 41 7.17 -7.70 -4.76
C SER A 41 7.19 -6.85 -6.04
N LEU A 42 6.70 -5.62 -5.96
CA LEU A 42 6.66 -4.68 -7.09
C LEU A 42 8.00 -3.98 -7.31
N LYS A 43 8.72 -3.64 -6.24
CA LYS A 43 9.95 -2.84 -6.26
C LYS A 43 11.02 -3.27 -7.28
N PRO A 44 11.29 -4.57 -7.52
CA PRO A 44 12.33 -4.99 -8.47
C PRO A 44 12.02 -4.66 -9.94
N TRP A 45 10.76 -4.31 -10.27
CA TRP A 45 10.28 -4.19 -11.66
C TRP A 45 10.04 -2.74 -12.10
N VAL A 46 10.23 -1.77 -11.21
CA VAL A 46 9.91 -0.35 -11.42
C VAL A 46 10.98 0.55 -10.81
N ASP A 47 11.10 1.77 -11.31
CA ASP A 47 12.07 2.75 -10.79
C ASP A 47 11.63 3.26 -9.40
N GLU A 48 10.33 3.51 -9.25
CA GLU A 48 9.71 4.03 -8.02
C GLU A 48 8.46 3.21 -7.64
N VAL A 49 8.21 3.06 -6.34
CA VAL A 49 6.96 2.51 -5.81
C VAL A 49 6.25 3.58 -4.99
N ILE A 50 5.00 3.86 -5.35
CA ILE A 50 4.10 4.80 -4.65
C ILE A 50 3.03 3.98 -3.92
N CYS A 51 2.98 4.13 -2.61
CA CYS A 51 2.00 3.50 -1.74
C CYS A 51 0.87 4.50 -1.43
N VAL A 52 -0.31 4.26 -1.99
CA VAL A 52 -1.49 5.09 -1.74
C VAL A 52 -2.23 4.57 -0.52
N VAL A 53 -2.36 5.37 0.53
CA VAL A 53 -2.87 4.96 1.85
C VAL A 53 -3.94 5.92 2.38
N ARG A 54 -4.67 5.51 3.42
CA ARG A 54 -5.56 6.40 4.19
C ARG A 54 -4.74 7.16 5.22
N ALA A 55 -5.12 8.42 5.50
CA ALA A 55 -4.45 9.24 6.50
C ALA A 55 -4.45 8.59 7.91
N GLN A 56 -5.49 7.80 8.21
CA GLN A 56 -5.69 7.14 9.50
C GLN A 56 -4.86 5.86 9.66
N ASP A 57 -4.31 5.28 8.58
CA ASP A 57 -3.55 4.03 8.61
C ASP A 57 -2.09 4.27 9.02
N THR A 58 -1.88 4.88 10.19
CA THR A 58 -0.55 5.33 10.67
C THR A 58 0.46 4.18 10.77
N ALA A 59 0.03 2.99 11.17
CA ALA A 59 0.88 1.81 11.24
C ALA A 59 1.36 1.36 9.85
N LEU A 60 0.50 1.42 8.83
CA LEU A 60 0.87 1.07 7.46
C LEU A 60 1.78 2.13 6.83
N ILE A 61 1.50 3.41 7.10
CA ILE A 61 2.37 4.53 6.69
C ILE A 61 3.77 4.33 7.24
N THR A 62 3.89 4.14 8.57
CA THR A 62 5.17 3.94 9.26
C THR A 62 5.92 2.75 8.66
N LEU A 63 5.22 1.64 8.41
CA LEU A 63 5.81 0.44 7.84
C LEU A 63 6.42 0.69 6.46
N TYR A 64 5.71 1.42 5.59
CA TYR A 64 6.22 1.75 4.25
C TYR A 64 7.38 2.74 4.30
N GLU A 65 7.32 3.76 5.16
CA GLU A 65 8.40 4.74 5.35
C GLU A 65 9.69 4.08 5.83
N GLN A 66 9.59 3.13 6.78
CA GLN A 66 10.73 2.33 7.26
C GLN A 66 11.42 1.53 6.14
N HIS A 67 10.68 1.19 5.08
CA HIS A 67 11.20 0.48 3.90
C HIS A 67 11.54 1.42 2.73
N GLY A 68 11.47 2.74 2.94
CA GLY A 68 11.85 3.75 1.94
C GLY A 68 10.86 3.90 0.78
N PHE A 69 9.60 3.48 0.96
CA PHE A 69 8.57 3.68 -0.06
C PHE A 69 7.98 5.08 0.00
N LYS A 70 7.59 5.61 -1.16
CA LYS A 70 6.93 6.92 -1.25
C LYS A 70 5.46 6.78 -0.88
N ILE A 71 4.98 7.67 -0.03
CA ILE A 71 3.60 7.68 0.44
C ILE A 71 2.78 8.73 -0.30
N HIS A 72 1.56 8.36 -0.68
CA HIS A 72 0.54 9.31 -1.10
C HIS A 72 -0.74 9.10 -0.31
N ILE A 73 -1.27 10.16 0.29
CA ILE A 73 -2.50 10.09 1.09
C ILE A 73 -3.71 10.24 0.16
N SER A 74 -4.59 9.24 0.15
CA SER A 74 -5.86 9.29 -0.60
C SER A 74 -6.92 10.00 0.25
N GLU A 75 -7.09 11.31 0.06
CA GLU A 75 -8.09 12.13 0.79
C GLU A 75 -9.53 11.64 0.58
N TYR A 76 -9.83 11.10 -0.61
CA TYR A 76 -11.17 10.65 -1.00
C TYR A 76 -11.30 9.12 -1.08
N PHE A 77 -10.59 8.37 -0.24
CA PHE A 77 -10.61 6.90 -0.26
C PHE A 77 -12.03 6.30 -0.13
N GLU A 78 -12.94 7.06 0.50
CA GLU A 78 -14.36 6.77 0.65
C GLU A 78 -15.10 6.61 -0.69
N LEU A 79 -14.60 7.26 -1.76
CA LEU A 79 -15.17 7.20 -3.12
C LEU A 79 -14.71 5.96 -3.90
N GLY A 80 -13.89 5.10 -3.30
CA GLY A 80 -13.46 3.82 -3.87
C GLY A 80 -12.14 3.88 -4.65
N LEU A 81 -11.87 2.81 -5.41
CA LEU A 81 -10.57 2.56 -6.04
C LEU A 81 -10.14 3.63 -7.06
N SER A 82 -11.10 4.21 -7.79
CA SER A 82 -10.83 5.25 -8.79
C SER A 82 -10.21 6.50 -8.17
N ALA A 83 -10.66 6.91 -6.98
CA ALA A 83 -10.08 8.03 -6.25
C ALA A 83 -8.63 7.73 -5.82
N SER A 84 -8.34 6.50 -5.38
CA SER A 84 -6.98 6.08 -5.03
C SER A 84 -6.04 6.04 -6.24
N LEU A 85 -6.54 5.67 -7.42
CA LEU A 85 -5.73 5.69 -8.64
C LEU A 85 -5.39 7.13 -9.06
N VAL A 86 -6.37 8.04 -9.06
CA VAL A 86 -6.15 9.47 -9.38
C VAL A 86 -5.09 10.08 -8.46
N ALA A 87 -5.12 9.71 -7.18
CA ALA A 87 -4.13 10.15 -6.20
C ALA A 87 -2.71 9.65 -6.53
N GLY A 88 -2.57 8.42 -7.04
CA GLY A 88 -1.28 7.80 -7.33
C GLY A 88 -0.61 8.20 -8.66
N ILE A 89 -1.34 8.81 -9.62
CA ILE A 89 -0.84 9.12 -10.97
C ILE A 89 -0.50 10.62 -11.20
N GLN A 90 -0.26 11.37 -10.13
CA GLN A 90 0.07 12.80 -10.23
C GLN A 90 1.42 13.09 -10.88
#